data_AF-A0A559RBY0-F1
#
_entry.id   AF-A0A559RBY0-F1
#
_cell.length_a   1.000
_cell.length_b   1.000
_cell.length_c   1.000
_cell.angle_alpha   90.00
_cell.angle_beta   90.00
_cell.angle_gamma   90.00
#
_symmetry.space_group_name_H-M   'P 1'
#
loop_
_entity.id
_entity.type
_entity.pdbx_description
1 polymer ?
#
loop_
_entity_poly.entity_id
_entity_poly.type
_entity_poly.pdbx_seq_one_letter_code
_entity_poly.pdbx_strand_id
1 'polypeptide(L)' 'MKTKVFLFLFLIVSFLQTNAQCAMCRAVLENEEGQAAAKGINDGIVYLMSIPYIIVFSLGFFIYWKYFKVKKS' A
#
# COMPACT_ATOMS: atom_id res chain seq x y z
N MET A 1 16.06 15.10 -27.68
CA MET A 1 16.92 15.27 -26.47
C MET A 1 16.28 16.16 -25.42
N LYS A 2 15.71 17.32 -25.79
CA LYS A 2 15.04 18.25 -24.85
C LYS A 2 13.93 17.61 -24.00
N THR A 3 13.11 16.73 -24.57
CA THR A 3 12.03 16.02 -23.85
C THR A 3 12.56 15.04 -22.80
N LYS A 4 13.68 14.35 -23.09
CA LYS A 4 14.31 13.44 -22.11
C LYS A 4 14.93 14.21 -20.94
N VAL A 5 15.55 15.36 -21.23
CA VAL A 5 16.08 16.27 -20.22
C VAL A 5 14.96 16.85 -19.35
N PHE A 6 13.84 17.24 -19.96
CA PHE A 6 12.66 17.72 -19.23
C PHE A 6 12.07 16.64 -18.33
N LEU A 7 11.89 15.41 -18.84
CA LEU A 7 11.41 14.27 -18.05
C LEU A 7 12.36 13.94 -16.90
N PHE A 8 13.67 13.99 -17.13
CA PHE A 8 14.67 13.76 -16.09
C PHE A 8 14.61 14.83 -14.98
N LEU A 9 14.49 16.10 -15.35
CA LEU A 9 14.30 17.21 -14.40
C LEU A 9 12.99 17.07 -13.62
N PHE A 10 11.89 16.71 -14.27
CA PHE A 10 10.60 16.48 -13.63
C PHE A 10 10.65 15.35 -12.60
N LEU A 11 11.33 14.25 -12.92
CA LEU A 11 11.53 13.12 -12.01
C LEU A 11 12.39 13.52 -10.79
N ILE A 12 13.44 14.30 -10.99
CA ILE A 12 14.29 14.81 -9.89
C ILE A 12 13.49 15.71 -8.95
N VAL A 13 12.74 16.67 -9.49
CA VAL A 13 11.93 17.58 -8.65
C VAL A 13 10.86 16.80 -7.89
N SER A 14 10.23 15.81 -8.52
CA SER A 14 9.25 14.95 -7.86
C SER A 14 9.88 14.15 -6.72
N PHE A 15 11.11 13.65 -6.88
CA PHE A 15 11.84 12.93 -5.84
C PHE A 15 12.33 13.84 -4.69
N LEU A 16 12.61 15.12 -4.97
CA LEU A 16 12.94 16.10 -3.93
C LEU A 16 11.72 16.55 -3.13
N GLN A 17 10.53 16.54 -3.75
CA GLN A 17 9.26 16.85 -3.09
C GLN A 17 8.64 15.65 -2.38
N THR A 18 9.08 14.43 -2.71
CA THR A 18 8.80 13.28 -1.87
C THR A 18 9.63 13.44 -0.61
N ASN A 19 9.04 14.03 0.42
CA ASN A 19 9.47 13.80 1.78
C ASN A 19 9.58 12.28 1.91
N ALA A 20 10.80 11.75 1.95
CA ALA A 20 11.00 10.41 2.43
C ALA A 20 10.24 10.38 3.77
N GLN A 21 9.29 9.46 3.93
CA GLN A 21 8.51 9.26 5.15
C GLN A 21 9.42 8.73 6.27
N CYS A 22 10.55 9.41 6.46
CA CYS A 22 11.59 9.15 7.42
C CYS A 22 11.12 9.73 8.73
N ALA A 23 10.51 8.86 9.51
CA ALA A 23 10.69 8.80 10.96
C ALA A 23 10.38 10.08 11.77
N MET A 24 9.38 10.87 11.38
CA MET A 24 8.66 11.70 12.38
C MET A 24 7.91 10.84 13.42
N CYS A 25 7.69 9.55 13.14
CA CYS A 25 6.71 8.73 13.87
C CYS A 25 7.32 7.70 14.84
N ARG A 26 8.54 7.91 15.38
CA ARG A 26 9.01 7.10 16.53
C ARG A 26 8.90 7.84 17.85
N ALA A 27 9.18 9.15 17.87
CA ALA A 27 9.17 9.96 19.09
C ALA A 27 7.77 10.26 19.64
N VAL A 28 6.71 10.22 18.81
CA VAL A 28 5.33 10.41 19.28
C VAL A 28 4.75 9.13 19.88
N LEU A 29 5.13 7.94 19.38
CA LEU A 29 4.55 6.66 19.84
C LEU A 29 4.96 6.27 21.26
N GLU A 30 6.07 6.82 21.77
CA GLU A 30 6.58 6.57 23.12
C GLU A 30 6.03 7.58 24.16
N ASN A 31 5.33 8.64 23.74
CA ASN A 31 4.60 9.52 24.64
C ASN A 31 3.16 9.02 24.83
N GLU A 32 2.61 9.14 26.04
CA GLU A 32 1.28 8.63 26.40
C GLU A 32 0.16 9.17 25.50
N GLU A 33 0.29 10.40 24.98
CA GLU A 33 -0.65 11.00 24.02
C GLU A 33 -0.59 10.38 22.61
N GLY A 34 0.53 9.76 22.22
CA GLY A 34 0.70 9.15 20.90
C GLY A 34 0.21 7.72 20.77
N GLN A 35 -0.24 7.09 21.85
CA GLN A 35 -0.82 5.74 21.84
C GLN A 35 -2.10 5.66 20.98
N ALA A 36 -2.92 6.72 20.99
CA ALA A 36 -4.11 6.80 20.13
C ALA A 36 -3.73 6.88 18.64
N ALA A 37 -2.70 7.66 18.31
CA ALA A 37 -2.16 7.74 16.95
C ALA A 37 -1.50 6.40 16.52
N ALA A 38 -0.80 5.73 17.45
CA ALA A 38 -0.20 4.41 17.24
C ALA A 38 -1.25 3.36 16.84
N LYS A 39 -2.38 3.34 17.57
CA LYS A 39 -3.49 2.44 17.29
C LYS A 39 -4.10 2.69 15.92
N GLY A 40 -4.33 3.95 15.56
CA GLY A 40 -4.84 4.32 14.23
C GLY A 40 -3.92 3.88 13.09
N ILE A 41 -2.60 3.96 13.27
CA ILE A 41 -1.62 3.48 12.29
C ILE A 41 -1.68 1.95 12.17
N ASN A 42 -1.75 1.22 13.29
CA ASN A 42 -1.85 -0.25 13.27
C ASN A 42 -3.13 -0.73 12.55
N ASP A 43 -4.26 -0.06 12.80
CA ASP A 43 -5.52 -0.33 12.11
C ASP A 43 -5.39 -0.06 10.60
N GLY A 44 -4.68 1.00 10.21
CA GLY A 44 -4.34 1.30 8.82
C GLY A 44 -3.46 0.24 8.16
N ILE A 45 -2.45 -0.29 8.87
CA ILE A 45 -1.60 -1.38 8.38
C ILE A 45 -2.44 -2.63 8.13
N VAL A 46 -3.28 -3.03 9.09
CA VAL A 46 -4.17 -4.19 8.95
C VAL A 46 -5.15 -4.00 7.78
N TYR A 47 -5.73 -2.80 7.65
CA TYR A 47 -6.62 -2.48 6.55
C TYR A 47 -5.93 -2.63 5.18
N LEU A 48 -4.76 -2.00 5.01
CA LEU A 48 -4.00 -2.09 3.76
C LEU A 48 -3.52 -3.50 3.47
N MET A 49 -3.11 -4.25 4.50
CA MET A 49 -2.66 -5.64 4.37
C MET A 49 -3.81 -6.58 4.01
N SER A 50 -5.06 -6.27 4.38
CA SER A 50 -6.22 -7.08 4.00
C SER A 50 -6.49 -7.09 2.48
N ILE A 51 -6.17 -5.99 1.79
CA ILE A 51 -6.42 -5.82 0.34
C ILE A 51 -5.78 -6.94 -0.51
N PRO A 52 -4.46 -7.21 -0.42
CA PRO A 52 -3.85 -8.26 -1.23
C PRO A 52 -4.45 -9.65 -0.95
N TYR A 53 -4.85 -9.96 0.29
CA TYR A 53 -5.50 -11.24 0.60
C TYR A 53 -6.87 -11.37 -0.06
N ILE A 54 -7.69 -10.30 -0.02
CA ILE A 54 -9.01 -10.29 -0.67
C ILE A 54 -8.87 -10.48 -2.18
N ILE A 55 -7.90 -9.82 -2.80
CA ILE A 55 -7.66 -9.93 -4.25
C ILE A 55 -7.25 -11.36 -4.63
N VAL A 56 -6.29 -11.94 -3.91
CA VAL A 56 -5.81 -13.31 -4.17
C VAL A 56 -6.94 -14.33 -3.96
N PHE A 57 -7.69 -14.20 -2.87
CA PHE A 57 -8.84 -15.08 -2.58
C PHE A 57 -9.89 -14.99 -3.67
N SER A 58 -10.28 -13.78 -4.08
CA SER A 58 -11.29 -13.55 -5.12
C SER A 58 -10.85 -14.15 -6.45
N LEU A 59 -9.61 -13.88 -6.87
CA LEU A 59 -9.06 -14.42 -8.12
C LEU A 59 -9.02 -15.94 -8.10
N GLY A 60 -8.52 -16.54 -7.01
CA GLY A 60 -8.49 -17.99 -6.82
C GLY A 60 -9.88 -18.61 -6.87
N PHE A 61 -10.87 -17.99 -6.22
CA PHE A 61 -12.26 -18.44 -6.24
C PHE A 61 -12.85 -18.42 -7.65
N PHE A 62 -12.65 -17.33 -8.42
CA PHE A 62 -13.12 -17.25 -9.80
C PHE A 62 -12.48 -18.29 -10.71
N ILE A 63 -11.17 -18.53 -10.57
CA ILE A 63 -10.47 -19.57 -11.33
C ILE A 63 -11.02 -20.95 -10.96
N TYR A 64 -11.15 -21.25 -9.66
CA TYR A 64 -11.70 -22.52 -9.18
C TYR A 64 -13.10 -22.76 -9.73
N TRP A 65 -13.99 -21.78 -9.60
CA TRP A 65 -15.36 -21.91 -10.08
C TRP A 65 -15.42 -22.09 -11.60
N LYS A 66 -14.64 -21.33 -12.36
CA LYS A 66 -14.69 -21.38 -13.82
C LYS A 66 -14.10 -22.65 -14.41
N TYR A 67 -13.00 -23.15 -13.84
CA TYR A 67 -12.22 -24.23 -14.46
C TYR A 67 -12.36 -25.58 -13.76
N PHE A 68 -12.67 -25.59 -12.47
CA PHE A 68 -12.65 -26.82 -11.65
C PHE A 68 -14.01 -27.24 -11.12
N LYS A 69 -15.02 -26.36 -11.17
CA LYS A 69 -16.40 -26.78 -10.89
C LYS A 69 -16.93 -27.57 -12.08
N VAL A 70 -16.81 -28.90 -11.99
CA VAL A 70 -17.42 -29.85 -12.94
C VAL A 70 -18.87 -29.44 -13.15
N LYS A 71 -19.28 -29.18 -14.41
CA LYS A 71 -20.70 -29.08 -14.75
C LYS A 71 -21.34 -30.40 -14.34
N LYS A 72 -22.05 -30.41 -13.22
CA LYS A 72 -22.94 -31.53 -12.88
C LYS A 72 -24.02 -31.50 -13.97
N SER A 73 -23.95 -32.49 -14.86
CA SER A 73 -24.98 -32.72 -15.90
C SER A 73 -26.35 -32.90 -15.26
#